data_AF-A0A7G3AII4-F1
#
_entry.id   AF-A0A7G3AII4-F1
#
_cell.length_a   1.000
_cell.length_b   1.000
_cell.length_c   1.000
_cell.angle_alpha   90.00
_cell.angle_beta   90.00
_cell.angle_gamma   90.00
#
_symmetry.space_group_name_H-M   'P 1'
#
loop_
_entity.id
_entity.type
_entity.pdbx_description
1 polymer ?
#
loop_
_entity_poly.entity_id
_entity_poly.type
_entity_poly.pdbx_seq_one_letter_code
_entity_poly.pdbx_strand_id
1 'polypeptide(L)'
;IPEYVFINYVRVPCQPFVMRATACKICWSYYHGAWNCPEQSAKCKRCGEEISTTHSFTTCQESPKCIACKGNHSADFVNCPEKIRQENINNLVAYKNMSKAEAALHYPHPKQRTNTHSQIVISNRYTALDDESDDDFPTLEEASRTKKTKKQRRAQIP
;
A
#
# COMPACT_ATOMS: atom_id res chain seq x y z
N ILE A 1 -1.28 11.39 28.05
CA ILE A 1 -0.02 12.11 28.36
C ILE A 1 -0.32 13.11 29.48
N PRO A 2 0.57 13.33 30.46
CA PRO A 2 0.35 14.41 31.45
C PRO A 2 0.28 15.76 30.74
N GLU A 3 -0.39 16.75 31.34
CA GLU A 3 -0.46 18.11 30.79
C GLU A 3 0.85 18.88 30.98
N TYR A 4 1.60 18.58 32.05
CA TYR A 4 2.85 19.28 32.39
C TYR A 4 3.86 18.32 33.04
N VAL A 5 5.15 18.63 32.89
CA VAL A 5 6.27 18.00 33.60
C VAL A 5 7.17 19.07 34.21
N PHE A 6 7.85 18.73 35.30
CA PHE A 6 8.83 19.61 35.93
C PHE A 6 10.24 19.21 35.51
N ILE A 7 10.97 20.14 34.90
CA ILE A 7 12.37 19.98 34.54
C ILE A 7 13.13 21.11 35.24
N ASN A 8 14.04 20.77 36.16
CA ASN A 8 14.80 21.75 36.96
C ASN A 8 13.91 22.81 37.63
N TYR A 9 12.83 22.37 38.30
CA TYR A 9 11.84 23.25 38.95
C TYR A 9 11.02 24.15 38.00
N VAL A 10 11.17 24.00 36.68
CA VAL A 10 10.36 24.70 35.68
C VAL A 10 9.22 23.81 35.21
N ARG A 11 7.98 24.32 35.27
CA ARG A 11 6.79 23.66 34.74
C ARG A 11 6.74 23.82 33.22
N VAL A 12 6.86 22.71 32.50
CA VAL A 12 6.84 22.68 31.02
C VAL A 12 5.56 21.99 30.54
N PRO A 13 4.77 22.60 29.64
CA PRO A 13 3.61 21.95 29.05
C PRO A 13 4.05 20.78 28.17
N CYS A 14 3.40 19.64 28.33
CA CYS A 14 3.59 18.50 27.46
C CYS A 14 2.70 18.64 26.23
N GLN A 15 3.25 18.30 25.05
CA GLN A 15 2.51 18.18 23.81
C GLN A 15 2.71 16.77 23.26
N PRO A 16 1.67 16.12 22.73
CA PRO A 16 1.82 14.84 22.05
C PRO A 16 2.81 14.96 20.89
N PHE A 17 3.69 13.98 20.75
CA PHE A 17 4.61 13.93 19.63
C PHE A 17 3.87 13.44 18.38
N VAL A 18 3.68 14.34 17.42
CA VAL A 18 3.09 14.02 16.11
C VAL A 18 4.20 13.65 15.13
N MET A 19 4.19 12.40 14.67
CA MET A 19 5.09 11.95 13.61
C MET A 19 4.82 12.72 12.31
N ARG A 20 5.87 13.26 11.68
CA ARG A 20 5.75 13.89 10.37
C ARG A 20 5.41 12.86 9.29
N ALA A 21 4.48 13.19 8.40
CA ALA A 21 4.16 12.36 7.24
C ALA A 21 5.29 12.48 6.20
N THR A 22 6.23 11.54 6.23
CA THR A 22 7.35 11.48 5.29
C THR A 22 7.06 10.45 4.20
N ALA A 23 7.30 10.84 2.95
CA ALA A 23 7.31 9.90 1.83
C ALA A 23 8.69 9.24 1.72
N CYS A 24 8.69 7.96 1.33
CA CYS A 24 9.88 7.24 0.92
C CYS A 24 10.60 8.00 -0.20
N LYS A 25 11.91 8.22 -0.08
CA LYS A 25 12.70 8.96 -1.08
C LYS A 25 13.06 8.14 -2.31
N ILE A 26 12.75 6.84 -2.30
CA ILE A 26 12.93 5.91 -3.41
C ILE A 26 11.63 5.83 -4.20
N CYS A 27 10.53 5.37 -3.58
CA CYS A 27 9.28 5.10 -4.31
C CYS A 27 8.17 6.15 -4.10
N TRP A 28 8.39 7.17 -3.27
CA TRP A 28 7.44 8.24 -2.92
C TRP A 28 6.13 7.78 -2.25
N SER A 29 6.10 6.57 -1.71
CA SER A 29 5.01 6.05 -0.88
C SER A 29 5.11 6.55 0.57
N TYR A 30 3.97 6.74 1.25
CA TYR A 30 3.91 7.14 2.66
C TYR A 30 3.83 5.96 3.65
N TYR A 31 3.89 4.72 3.15
CA TYR A 31 3.69 3.53 3.99
C TYR A 31 4.97 2.98 4.63
N HIS A 32 6.15 3.32 4.09
CA HIS A 32 7.44 2.87 4.59
C HIS A 32 8.51 3.97 4.42
N GLY A 33 9.61 3.83 5.18
CA GLY A 33 10.80 4.66 5.01
C GLY A 33 11.74 4.10 3.94
N ALA A 34 12.66 4.92 3.43
CA ALA A 34 13.58 4.53 2.36
C ALA A 34 14.45 3.30 2.72
N TRP A 35 14.79 3.12 3.99
CA TRP A 35 15.59 1.99 4.48
C TRP A 35 14.91 0.62 4.33
N ASN A 36 13.57 0.58 4.25
CA ASN A 36 12.77 -0.64 4.06
C ASN A 36 11.95 -0.55 2.77
N CYS A 37 12.50 0.10 1.74
CA CYS A 37 11.85 0.18 0.46
C CYS A 37 12.02 -1.16 -0.30
N PRO A 38 10.94 -1.78 -0.77
CA PRO A 38 11.04 -3.00 -1.58
C PRO A 38 11.49 -2.71 -3.03
N GLU A 39 11.43 -1.45 -3.47
CA GLU A 39 11.81 -1.05 -4.82
C GLU A 39 13.33 -0.98 -4.92
N GLN A 40 13.88 -1.63 -5.96
CA GLN A 40 15.33 -1.64 -6.23
C GLN A 40 15.81 -0.30 -6.80
N SER A 41 14.91 0.44 -7.45
CA SER A 41 15.19 1.66 -8.19
C SER A 41 14.35 2.83 -7.67
N ALA A 42 14.95 4.01 -7.72
CA ALA A 42 14.27 5.23 -7.31
C ALA A 42 13.32 5.70 -8.42
N LYS A 43 12.15 6.21 -8.03
CA LYS A 43 11.16 6.80 -8.94
C LYS A 43 11.33 8.31 -8.99
N CYS A 44 11.10 8.87 -10.16
CA CYS A 44 11.13 10.29 -10.41
C CYS A 44 10.01 10.98 -9.63
N LYS A 45 10.35 11.97 -8.81
CA LYS A 45 9.35 12.71 -8.04
C LYS A 45 8.40 13.55 -8.91
N ARG A 46 8.77 13.83 -10.16
CA ARG A 46 7.96 14.65 -11.08
C ARG A 46 6.90 13.80 -11.77
N CYS A 47 7.29 12.76 -12.53
CA CYS A 47 6.35 11.96 -13.32
C CYS A 47 6.03 10.57 -12.74
N GLY A 48 6.86 10.08 -11.83
CA GLY A 48 6.71 8.77 -11.21
C GLY A 48 7.39 7.60 -11.93
N GLU A 49 8.02 7.86 -13.08
CA GLU A 49 8.80 6.86 -13.83
C GLU A 49 10.09 6.48 -13.11
N GLU A 50 10.63 5.31 -13.44
CA GLU A 50 11.87 4.79 -12.87
C GLU A 50 13.09 5.64 -13.30
N ILE A 51 13.96 5.98 -12.35
CA ILE A 51 15.20 6.71 -12.62
C ILE A 51 16.17 5.76 -13.29
N SER A 52 16.69 6.17 -14.45
CA SER A 52 17.58 5.40 -15.30
C SER A 52 18.69 6.30 -15.88
N THR A 53 19.53 5.77 -16.77
CA THR A 53 20.57 6.57 -17.45
C THR A 53 20.00 7.65 -18.35
N THR A 54 18.79 7.44 -18.89
CA THR A 54 18.11 8.40 -19.79
C THR A 54 17.11 9.29 -19.05
N HIS A 55 16.65 8.87 -17.86
CA HIS A 55 15.65 9.59 -17.09
C HIS A 55 16.17 9.94 -15.69
N SER A 56 16.32 11.24 -15.41
CA SER A 56 16.66 11.74 -14.08
C SER A 56 15.67 12.82 -13.67
N PHE A 57 15.65 13.14 -12.37
CA PHE A 57 14.80 14.22 -11.87
C PHE A 57 15.08 15.57 -12.56
N THR A 58 16.34 15.86 -12.88
CA THR A 58 16.74 17.13 -13.51
C THR A 58 16.47 17.17 -15.01
N THR A 59 16.45 16.01 -15.68
CA THR A 59 16.20 15.90 -17.13
C THR A 59 14.75 15.57 -17.48
N CYS A 60 13.90 15.33 -16.48
CA CYS A 60 12.48 14.98 -16.67
C CYS A 60 11.69 16.15 -17.28
N GLN A 61 11.21 15.95 -18.52
CA GLN A 61 10.33 16.87 -19.26
C GLN A 61 8.85 16.45 -19.23
N GLU A 62 8.53 15.34 -18.54
CA GLU A 62 7.17 14.83 -18.47
C GLU A 62 6.27 15.71 -17.58
N SER A 63 4.96 15.61 -17.84
CA SER A 63 3.93 16.25 -17.03
C SER A 63 3.98 15.74 -15.60
N PRO A 64 3.87 16.62 -14.58
CA PRO A 64 3.98 16.21 -13.20
C PRO A 64 2.79 15.33 -12.78
N LYS A 65 3.08 14.16 -12.23
CA LYS A 65 2.10 13.17 -11.80
C LYS A 65 2.51 12.59 -10.46
N CYS A 66 1.68 12.76 -9.44
CA CYS A 66 2.00 12.29 -8.10
C CYS A 66 1.75 10.79 -8.00
N ILE A 67 2.75 10.03 -7.55
CA ILE A 67 2.65 8.58 -7.37
C ILE A 67 1.58 8.23 -6.32
N ALA A 68 1.48 9.04 -5.26
CA ALA A 68 0.62 8.75 -4.12
C ALA A 68 -0.87 9.02 -4.40
N CYS A 69 -1.23 10.24 -4.85
CA CYS A 69 -2.63 10.61 -5.09
C CYS A 69 -3.07 10.49 -6.56
N LYS A 70 -2.12 10.36 -7.50
CA LYS A 70 -2.33 10.38 -8.96
C LYS A 70 -2.86 11.71 -9.51
N GLY A 71 -2.61 12.83 -8.82
CA GLY A 71 -2.93 14.19 -9.26
C GLY A 71 -1.87 14.80 -10.18
N ASN A 72 -2.18 15.95 -10.79
CA ASN A 72 -1.31 16.68 -11.73
C ASN A 72 -0.32 17.60 -10.98
N HIS A 73 0.62 17.01 -10.26
CA HIS A 73 1.65 17.69 -9.48
C HIS A 73 2.74 16.71 -9.07
N SER A 74 3.92 17.22 -8.67
CA SER A 74 5.03 16.39 -8.21
C SER A 74 4.72 15.70 -6.86
N ALA A 75 5.38 14.57 -6.60
CA ALA A 75 5.22 13.78 -5.38
C ALA A 75 5.70 14.50 -4.09
N ASP A 76 6.56 15.52 -4.21
CA ASP A 76 7.06 16.34 -3.09
C ASP A 76 6.18 17.57 -2.80
N PHE A 77 5.05 17.74 -3.51
CA PHE A 77 4.18 18.87 -3.35
C PHE A 77 3.58 18.96 -1.93
N VAL A 78 3.68 20.16 -1.33
CA VAL A 78 3.29 20.39 0.07
C VAL A 78 1.80 20.16 0.31
N ASN A 79 0.94 20.59 -0.62
CA ASN A 79 -0.51 20.51 -0.50
C ASN A 79 -1.08 19.26 -1.19
N CYS A 80 -0.33 18.15 -1.15
CA CYS A 80 -0.82 16.88 -1.69
C CYS A 80 -1.96 16.34 -0.83
N PRO A 81 -3.12 15.96 -1.41
CA PRO A 81 -4.24 15.45 -0.63
C PRO A 81 -3.87 14.18 0.13
N GLU A 82 -3.02 13.32 -0.45
CA GLU A 82 -2.55 12.11 0.23
C GLU A 82 -1.58 12.43 1.38
N LYS A 83 -0.74 13.46 1.24
CA LYS A 83 0.13 13.91 2.32
C LYS A 83 -0.70 14.44 3.50
N ILE A 84 -1.66 15.32 3.22
CA ILE A 84 -2.57 15.90 4.22
C ILE A 84 -3.34 14.77 4.93
N ARG A 85 -3.81 13.76 4.18
CA ARG A 85 -4.47 12.57 4.74
C ARG A 85 -3.59 11.86 5.77
N GLN A 86 -2.30 11.65 5.46
CA GLN A 86 -1.36 10.97 6.35
C GLN A 86 -0.99 11.82 7.57
N GLU A 87 -0.87 13.15 7.42
CA GLU A 87 -0.69 14.07 8.55
C GLU A 87 -1.89 14.00 9.51
N ASN A 88 -3.11 13.97 8.97
CA ASN A 88 -4.32 13.84 9.76
C ASN A 88 -4.42 12.49 10.50
N ILE A 89 -3.97 11.39 9.87
CA ILE A 89 -3.86 10.08 10.53
C ILE A 89 -2.86 10.15 11.69
N ASN A 90 -1.67 10.70 11.47
CA ASN A 90 -0.64 10.81 12.50
C ASN A 90 -1.10 11.69 13.66
N ASN A 91 -1.89 12.75 13.38
CA ASN A 91 -2.55 13.54 14.41
C ASN A 91 -3.50 12.69 15.26
N LEU A 92 -4.37 11.89 14.65
CA LEU A 92 -5.27 11.01 15.43
C LEU A 92 -4.50 9.99 16.28
N VAL A 93 -3.43 9.41 15.74
CA VAL A 93 -2.57 8.48 16.51
C VAL A 93 -1.99 9.20 17.74
N ALA A 94 -1.44 10.40 17.57
CA ALA A 94 -0.80 11.14 18.67
C ALA A 94 -1.80 11.65 19.72
N TYR A 95 -2.94 12.22 19.31
CA TYR A 95 -3.89 12.86 20.23
C TYR A 95 -4.90 11.89 20.83
N LYS A 96 -5.33 10.87 20.08
CA LYS A 96 -6.35 9.90 20.55
C LYS A 96 -5.77 8.54 20.95
N ASN A 97 -4.44 8.38 20.86
CA ASN A 97 -3.76 7.11 21.17
C ASN A 97 -4.34 5.92 20.40
N MET A 98 -4.74 6.15 19.15
CA MET A 98 -5.30 5.13 18.27
C MET A 98 -4.18 4.39 17.53
N SER A 99 -4.43 3.14 17.14
CA SER A 99 -3.55 2.49 16.19
C SER A 99 -3.62 3.20 14.82
N LYS A 100 -2.53 3.11 14.04
CA LYS A 100 -2.49 3.70 12.69
C LYS A 100 -3.60 3.14 11.78
N ALA A 101 -3.97 1.86 11.96
CA ALA A 101 -5.04 1.21 11.21
C ALA A 101 -6.41 1.82 11.53
N GLU A 102 -6.75 1.98 12.81
CA GLU A 102 -8.02 2.60 13.23
C GLU A 102 -8.09 4.07 12.83
N ALA A 103 -7.00 4.82 13.00
CA ALA A 103 -6.92 6.21 12.58
C ALA A 103 -7.12 6.38 11.05
N ALA A 104 -6.68 5.41 10.25
CA ALA A 104 -6.88 5.42 8.80
C ALA A 104 -8.34 5.23 8.38
N LEU A 105 -9.18 4.60 9.21
CA LEU A 105 -10.62 4.45 8.95
C LEU A 105 -11.35 5.79 8.95
N HIS A 106 -10.88 6.77 9.74
CA HIS A 106 -11.44 8.13 9.75
C HIS A 106 -11.08 8.94 8.50
N TYR A 107 -10.02 8.56 7.79
CA TYR A 107 -9.54 9.24 6.59
C TYR A 107 -9.37 8.23 5.44
N PRO A 108 -10.50 7.69 4.92
CA PRO A 108 -10.46 6.68 3.87
C PRO A 108 -9.80 7.24 2.62
N HIS A 109 -8.94 6.43 1.98
CA HIS A 109 -8.30 6.84 0.75
C HIS A 109 -9.32 6.78 -0.40
N PRO A 110 -9.47 7.84 -1.23
CA PRO A 110 -10.50 7.93 -2.27
C PRO A 110 -10.50 6.84 -3.37
N LYS A 111 -9.50 5.94 -3.40
CA LYS A 111 -9.35 4.92 -4.45
C LYS A 111 -9.33 3.48 -3.95
N GLN A 112 -9.51 3.24 -2.65
CA GLN A 112 -9.57 1.86 -2.15
C GLN A 112 -11.03 1.41 -2.09
N ARG A 113 -11.52 0.88 -3.22
CA ARG A 113 -12.41 -0.28 -3.12
C ARG A 113 -11.56 -1.38 -2.50
N THR A 114 -11.53 -1.46 -1.18
CA THR A 114 -11.02 -2.65 -0.51
C THR A 114 -12.04 -3.71 -0.86
N ASN A 115 -11.76 -4.59 -1.81
CA ASN A 115 -12.56 -5.79 -2.00
C ASN A 115 -12.38 -6.60 -0.70
N THR A 116 -13.19 -6.32 0.32
CA THR A 116 -13.20 -7.10 1.55
C THR A 116 -13.55 -8.53 1.19
N HIS A 117 -13.10 -9.53 1.95
CA HIS A 117 -13.47 -10.91 1.69
C HIS A 117 -15.00 -11.05 1.53
N SER A 118 -15.77 -10.36 2.36
CA SER A 118 -17.23 -10.25 2.24
C SER A 118 -17.69 -9.64 0.91
N GLN A 119 -17.09 -8.53 0.44
CA GLN A 119 -17.43 -7.96 -0.86
C GLN A 119 -17.01 -8.85 -2.04
N ILE A 120 -15.89 -9.58 -1.95
CA ILE A 120 -15.46 -10.54 -2.97
C ILE A 120 -16.47 -11.67 -3.08
N VAL A 121 -16.84 -12.28 -1.95
CA VAL A 121 -17.84 -13.35 -1.89
C VAL A 121 -19.19 -12.89 -2.43
N ILE A 122 -19.65 -11.68 -2.06
CA ILE A 122 -20.91 -11.12 -2.55
C ILE A 122 -20.85 -10.76 -4.04
N SER A 123 -19.69 -10.30 -4.52
CA SER A 123 -19.50 -9.90 -5.93
C SER A 123 -19.19 -11.07 -6.86
N ASN A 124 -18.83 -12.23 -6.31
CA ASN A 124 -18.54 -13.41 -7.10
C ASN A 124 -19.84 -13.91 -7.73
N ARG A 125 -19.82 -14.08 -9.06
CA ARG A 125 -20.94 -14.66 -9.81
C ARG A 125 -21.22 -16.12 -9.42
N TYR A 126 -20.21 -16.79 -8.88
CA TYR A 126 -20.29 -18.17 -8.43
C TYR A 126 -20.69 -18.19 -6.96
N THR A 127 -21.67 -19.01 -6.63
CA THR A 127 -22.03 -19.30 -5.24
C THR A 127 -20.81 -19.89 -4.54
N ALA A 128 -20.67 -19.64 -3.23
CA ALA A 128 -19.77 -20.45 -2.42
C ALA A 128 -20.15 -21.92 -2.68
N LEU A 129 -19.15 -22.77 -2.98
CA LEU A 129 -19.41 -24.19 -3.11
C LEU A 129 -19.90 -24.63 -1.72
N ASP A 130 -21.18 -24.95 -1.61
CA ASP A 130 -21.68 -25.63 -0.43
C ASP A 130 -20.91 -26.95 -0.36
N ASP A 131 -20.35 -27.28 0.81
CA ASP A 131 -19.52 -28.47 1.06
C ASP A 131 -20.29 -29.81 0.85
N GLU A 132 -21.47 -29.79 0.19
CA GLU A 132 -22.36 -30.93 -0.03
C GLU A 132 -22.17 -31.65 -1.38
N SER A 133 -21.26 -31.19 -2.25
CA SER A 133 -20.86 -32.02 -3.39
C SER A 133 -19.69 -32.93 -2.98
N ASP A 134 -20.01 -34.18 -2.62
CA ASP A 134 -19.10 -35.33 -2.47
C ASP A 134 -18.42 -35.70 -3.81
N ASP A 135 -17.92 -34.73 -4.56
CA ASP A 135 -17.05 -34.99 -5.71
C ASP A 135 -15.67 -35.37 -5.15
N ASP A 136 -15.46 -36.69 -5.00
CA ASP A 136 -14.22 -37.30 -4.51
C ASP A 136 -13.00 -36.63 -5.16
N PHE A 137 -12.25 -35.91 -4.33
CA PHE A 137 -11.06 -35.20 -4.78
C PHE A 137 -10.03 -36.24 -5.26
N PRO A 138 -9.57 -36.18 -6.52
CA PRO A 138 -8.75 -37.26 -7.09
C PRO A 138 -7.47 -37.41 -6.27
N THR A 139 -7.14 -38.67 -5.98
CA THR A 139 -5.96 -39.00 -5.18
C THR A 139 -4.69 -38.53 -5.87
N LEU A 140 -3.63 -38.27 -5.09
CA LEU A 140 -2.33 -37.83 -5.63
C LEU A 140 -1.80 -38.79 -6.71
N GLU A 141 -2.11 -40.08 -6.59
CA GLU A 141 -1.77 -41.08 -7.61
C GLU A 141 -2.55 -40.87 -8.92
N GLU A 142 -3.85 -40.63 -8.86
CA GLU A 142 -4.72 -40.38 -10.01
C GLU A 142 -4.36 -39.07 -10.74
N ALA A 143 -4.05 -38.03 -9.97
CA ALA A 143 -3.56 -36.75 -10.49
C ALA A 143 -2.17 -36.88 -11.18
N SER A 144 -1.32 -37.80 -10.71
CA SER A 144 -0.03 -38.06 -11.35
C SER A 144 -0.17 -38.81 -12.68
N ARG A 145 -1.15 -39.72 -12.79
CA ARG A 145 -1.44 -40.50 -14.01
C ARG A 145 -1.97 -39.61 -15.13
N THR A 146 -2.86 -38.68 -14.80
CA THR A 146 -3.41 -37.68 -15.75
C THR A 146 -2.35 -36.69 -16.27
N LYS A 147 -1.34 -36.34 -15.46
CA LYS A 147 -0.21 -35.51 -15.92
C LYS A 147 0.68 -36.23 -16.94
N LYS A 148 0.89 -37.55 -16.78
CA LYS A 148 1.67 -38.36 -17.74
C LYS A 148 0.97 -38.48 -19.09
N THR A 149 -0.35 -38.71 -19.12
CA THR A 149 -1.12 -38.82 -20.37
C THR A 149 -1.22 -37.48 -21.12
N LYS A 150 -1.36 -36.35 -20.41
CA LYS A 150 -1.33 -35.02 -21.03
C LYS A 150 0.03 -34.66 -21.63
N LYS A 151 1.14 -35.07 -20.99
CA LYS A 151 2.50 -34.84 -21.49
C LYS A 151 2.80 -35.67 -22.75
N GLN A 152 2.30 -36.90 -22.81
CA GLN A 152 2.44 -37.77 -24.00
C GLN A 152 1.65 -37.24 -25.20
N ARG A 153 0.41 -36.76 -25.01
CA ARG A 153 -0.40 -36.18 -26.11
C ARG A 153 0.16 -34.87 -26.66
N ARG A 154 0.91 -34.09 -25.87
CA ARG A 154 1.56 -32.84 -26.30
C ARG A 154 2.82 -33.06 -27.14
N ALA A 155 3.43 -34.24 -27.07
CA ALA A 155 4.65 -34.58 -27.82
C ALA A 155 4.37 -35.23 -29.20
N GLN A 156 3.09 -35.41 -29.56
CA GLN A 156 2.65 -36.08 -30.80
C GLN A 156 1.81 -35.18 -31.72
N ILE A 157 1.76 -33.88 -31.44
CA ILE A 157 1.23 -32.88 -32.37
C ILE A 157 2.46 -32.31 -33.09
N PRO A 158 2.54 -32.40 -34.44
CA PRO A 158 3.68 -31.87 -35.20
C PRO A 158 3.84 -30.35 -35.02
#